data_AF-A0A7U5K9K6-F1
#
_entry.id   AF-A0A7U5K9K6-F1
#
_cell.length_a   1.000
_cell.length_b   1.000
_cell.length_c   1.000
_cell.angle_alpha   90.00
_cell.angle_beta   90.00
_cell.angle_gamma   90.00
#
_symmetry.space_group_name_H-M   'P 1'
#
loop_
_entity.id
_entity.type
_entity.pdbx_description
1 polymer ?
#
loop_
_entity_poly.entity_id
_entity_poly.type
_entity_poly.pdbx_seq_one_letter_code
_entity_poly.pdbx_strand_id
1 'polypeptide(L)'
;MGRRVAGFVWGKWNTQVLDGELPQADDPRLVQGFVHKPADMPMGRFDVRGVRADITQVMAVTPDGEVDYVRGSSDAEQVLDAAETRSDGEVFFESDITAIGLGPHVPGVNFDIDSIVDVQLCQHRIPAPVTAVDMVAENGVWGWRVHAGGQPIVDSVRLNSSNTQILGVLAQERREAAAKVAEVSSRVSQVSRVAHEAKSDARVADGKAEAADEKAGEAQKTAELSIEKWREQKDATDALQSAQIEANAKANDDQQRAIEANSIALTCAPRFLHIDDGKPGFYGSSSGKLSTGDEFGSLEFRGTTFTKNSGAAFISKAGWKGSILMICVATNGATDITAMEITQAGQVHEMHAGCSYQAYRSATVVVLPVFSEGKR
;
A
#
# COMPACT_ATOMS: atom_id res chain seq x y z
N MET A 1 -32.55 -2.37 -94.73
CA MET A 1 -31.83 -1.11 -95.05
C MET A 1 -31.78 -0.26 -93.79
N GLY A 2 -30.62 -0.13 -93.16
CA GLY A 2 -30.44 0.74 -91.97
C GLY A 2 -29.92 2.10 -92.39
N ARG A 3 -30.68 3.17 -92.15
CA ARG A 3 -30.24 4.56 -92.33
C ARG A 3 -29.60 5.01 -91.02
N ARG A 4 -28.34 5.46 -91.03
CA ARG A 4 -27.71 6.10 -89.85
C ARG A 4 -28.42 7.42 -89.56
N VAL A 5 -28.96 7.56 -88.35
CA VAL A 5 -29.67 8.75 -87.85
C VAL A 5 -28.75 9.44 -86.85
N ALA A 6 -28.73 10.77 -86.83
CA ALA A 6 -27.87 11.53 -85.92
C ALA A 6 -28.34 11.34 -84.46
N GLY A 7 -27.54 10.73 -83.58
CA GLY A 7 -27.88 10.47 -82.17
C GLY A 7 -27.23 11.45 -81.18
N PHE A 8 -27.99 12.07 -80.26
CA PHE A 8 -27.41 12.78 -79.10
C PHE A 8 -27.78 12.10 -77.79
N VAL A 9 -26.88 12.16 -76.81
CA VAL A 9 -27.09 11.58 -75.47
C VAL A 9 -27.45 12.69 -74.50
N TRP A 10 -28.47 12.48 -73.67
CA TRP A 10 -28.85 13.44 -72.64
C TRP A 10 -29.31 12.76 -71.36
N GLY A 11 -29.18 13.42 -70.23
CA GLY A 11 -29.71 12.90 -68.96
C GLY A 11 -29.36 13.78 -67.77
N LYS A 12 -29.64 13.26 -66.58
CA LYS A 12 -29.37 13.97 -65.31
C LYS A 12 -28.08 13.51 -64.66
N TRP A 13 -27.45 14.41 -63.91
CA TRP A 13 -26.41 14.06 -62.94
C TRP A 13 -27.06 13.75 -61.58
N ASN A 14 -26.76 12.57 -61.04
CA ASN A 14 -27.18 12.14 -59.72
C ASN A 14 -25.97 12.11 -58.79
N THR A 15 -25.75 13.20 -58.06
CA THR A 15 -24.60 13.35 -57.17
C THR A 15 -24.95 12.85 -55.76
N GLN A 16 -24.14 11.94 -55.22
CA GLN A 16 -24.24 11.46 -53.84
C GLN A 16 -22.96 11.82 -53.10
N VAL A 17 -23.04 12.29 -51.85
CA VAL A 17 -21.88 12.59 -51.01
C VAL A 17 -21.77 11.54 -49.91
N LEU A 18 -20.57 10.95 -49.75
CA LEU A 18 -20.35 9.87 -48.79
C LEU A 18 -20.32 10.36 -47.34
N ASP A 19 -19.76 11.54 -47.11
CA ASP A 19 -19.70 12.24 -45.81
C ASP A 19 -19.89 13.74 -46.05
N GLY A 20 -21.02 14.29 -45.56
CA GLY A 20 -21.38 15.71 -45.67
C GLY A 20 -22.69 15.99 -46.42
N GLU A 21 -23.17 17.23 -46.31
CA GLU A 21 -24.35 17.70 -47.05
C GLU A 21 -23.94 18.24 -48.43
N LEU A 22 -24.72 17.89 -49.46
CA LEU A 22 -24.58 18.50 -50.79
C LEU A 22 -24.78 20.02 -50.69
N PRO A 23 -24.06 20.82 -51.47
CA PRO A 23 -24.47 22.20 -51.73
C PRO A 23 -25.92 22.18 -52.24
N GLN A 24 -26.82 22.81 -51.50
CA GLN A 24 -28.24 22.85 -51.84
C GLN A 24 -28.38 23.50 -53.22
N ALA A 25 -29.08 22.83 -54.15
CA ALA A 25 -29.36 23.43 -55.46
C ALA A 25 -30.15 24.73 -55.27
N ASP A 26 -29.79 25.79 -56.01
CA ASP A 26 -30.42 27.12 -55.90
C ASP A 26 -31.95 27.11 -56.16
N ASP A 27 -32.48 26.07 -56.82
CA ASP A 27 -33.93 25.82 -56.96
C ASP A 27 -34.23 24.29 -56.94
N PRO A 28 -35.07 23.79 -56.00
CA PRO A 28 -35.43 22.37 -55.92
C PRO A 28 -36.25 21.84 -57.10
N ARG A 29 -36.70 22.71 -58.02
CA ARG A 29 -37.38 22.31 -59.27
C ARG A 29 -36.41 22.10 -60.44
N LEU A 30 -35.17 22.57 -60.33
CA LEU A 30 -34.17 22.49 -61.37
C LEU A 30 -33.19 21.35 -61.06
N VAL A 31 -33.01 20.45 -62.03
CA VAL A 31 -32.07 19.33 -61.94
C VAL A 31 -30.92 19.61 -62.90
N GLN A 32 -29.68 19.43 -62.44
CA GLN A 32 -28.51 19.53 -63.30
C GLN A 32 -28.50 18.38 -64.30
N GLY A 33 -28.60 18.72 -65.59
CA GLY A 33 -28.58 17.78 -66.70
C GLY A 33 -27.41 18.06 -67.65
N PHE A 34 -27.13 17.09 -68.50
CA PHE A 34 -26.14 17.21 -69.56
C PHE A 34 -26.73 16.81 -70.92
N VAL A 35 -26.12 17.35 -71.97
CA VAL A 35 -26.32 16.93 -73.35
C VAL A 35 -24.95 16.71 -73.95
N HIS A 36 -24.66 15.48 -74.34
CA HIS A 36 -23.43 15.09 -75.00
C HIS A 36 -23.70 14.81 -76.49
N LYS A 37 -22.87 15.41 -77.35
CA LYS A 37 -22.90 15.21 -78.79
C LYS A 37 -21.64 14.42 -79.19
N PRO A 38 -21.79 13.17 -79.70
CA PRO A 38 -20.67 12.38 -80.23
C PRO A 38 -19.92 13.13 -81.34
N ALA A 39 -18.60 12.96 -81.40
CA ALA A 39 -17.73 13.69 -82.33
C ALA A 39 -18.00 13.35 -83.80
N ASP A 40 -18.31 12.08 -84.11
CA ASP A 40 -18.46 11.54 -85.47
C ASP A 40 -19.90 11.52 -85.98
N MET A 41 -20.75 12.42 -85.48
CA MET A 41 -22.17 12.47 -85.82
C MET A 41 -22.40 12.76 -87.32
N PRO A 42 -23.10 11.87 -88.09
CA PRO A 42 -23.42 12.14 -89.48
C PRO A 42 -24.37 13.33 -89.60
N MET A 43 -24.01 14.35 -90.38
CA MET A 43 -24.82 15.56 -90.60
C MET A 43 -26.03 15.26 -91.52
N GLY A 44 -27.08 14.66 -90.96
CA GLY A 44 -28.37 14.49 -91.61
C GLY A 44 -29.29 15.70 -91.35
N ARG A 45 -30.00 16.17 -92.37
CA ARG A 45 -30.77 17.43 -92.31
C ARG A 45 -32.12 17.33 -91.57
N PHE A 46 -32.64 16.12 -91.29
CA PHE A 46 -34.01 15.96 -90.78
C PHE A 46 -34.32 14.80 -89.81
N ASP A 47 -33.37 13.92 -89.45
CA ASP A 47 -33.64 12.88 -88.45
C ASP A 47 -32.59 12.95 -87.33
N VAL A 48 -33.06 13.21 -86.10
CA VAL A 48 -32.24 13.20 -84.89
C VAL A 48 -32.87 12.26 -83.86
N ARG A 49 -32.07 11.40 -83.23
CA ARG A 49 -32.49 10.49 -82.16
C ARG A 49 -31.88 10.94 -80.83
N GLY A 50 -32.69 11.02 -79.78
CA GLY A 50 -32.18 11.25 -78.42
C GLY A 50 -32.09 9.92 -77.67
N VAL A 51 -30.92 9.63 -77.09
CA VAL A 51 -30.74 8.51 -76.14
C VAL A 51 -30.64 9.09 -74.73
N ARG A 52 -31.53 8.66 -73.84
CA ARG A 52 -31.48 9.08 -72.44
C ARG A 52 -30.50 8.21 -71.65
N ALA A 53 -29.58 8.85 -70.92
CA ALA A 53 -28.61 8.19 -70.05
C ALA A 53 -28.36 9.04 -68.81
N ASP A 54 -28.76 8.55 -67.64
CA ASP A 54 -28.60 9.27 -66.37
C ASP A 54 -27.27 8.81 -65.71
N ILE A 55 -26.44 9.76 -65.24
CA ILE A 55 -25.10 9.53 -64.68
C ILE A 55 -25.17 9.61 -63.14
N THR A 56 -24.48 8.70 -62.45
CA THR A 56 -24.31 8.72 -60.99
C THR A 56 -22.87 9.05 -60.61
N GLN A 57 -22.71 10.09 -59.79
CA GLN A 57 -21.41 10.51 -59.28
C GLN A 57 -21.42 10.47 -57.75
N VAL A 58 -20.52 9.69 -57.17
CA VAL A 58 -20.28 9.67 -55.72
C VAL A 58 -19.07 10.54 -55.44
N MET A 59 -19.26 11.60 -54.65
CA MET A 59 -18.20 12.52 -54.24
C MET A 59 -17.85 12.27 -52.78
N ALA A 60 -16.56 12.23 -52.46
CA ALA A 60 -16.08 12.22 -51.10
C ALA A 60 -15.50 13.60 -50.81
N VAL A 61 -15.93 14.20 -49.70
CA VAL A 61 -15.49 15.54 -49.29
C VAL A 61 -14.58 15.37 -48.08
N THR A 62 -13.40 15.99 -48.10
CA THR A 62 -12.54 16.04 -46.91
C THR A 62 -13.17 16.95 -45.85
N PRO A 63 -12.80 16.82 -44.56
CA PRO A 63 -13.29 17.70 -43.50
C PRO A 63 -13.11 19.21 -43.77
N ASP A 64 -12.19 19.57 -44.67
CA ASP A 64 -11.87 20.94 -45.08
C ASP A 64 -12.75 21.47 -46.22
N GLY A 65 -13.69 20.67 -46.74
CA GLY A 65 -14.64 21.07 -47.79
C GLY A 65 -14.13 20.90 -49.22
N GLU A 66 -12.94 20.35 -49.43
CA GLU A 66 -12.41 20.04 -50.76
C GLU A 66 -12.88 18.66 -51.26
N VAL A 67 -13.09 18.56 -52.58
CA VAL A 67 -13.48 17.32 -53.25
C VAL A 67 -12.27 16.40 -53.36
N ASP A 68 -12.32 15.26 -52.69
CA ASP A 68 -11.30 14.21 -52.82
C ASP A 68 -11.59 13.36 -54.08
N TYR A 69 -10.96 13.74 -55.18
CA TYR A 69 -11.03 13.03 -56.47
C TYR A 69 -10.48 11.59 -56.42
N VAL A 70 -9.71 11.23 -55.38
CA VAL A 70 -9.18 9.86 -55.20
C VAL A 70 -10.20 8.95 -54.51
N ARG A 71 -11.11 9.53 -53.72
CA ARG A 71 -12.18 8.80 -53.02
C ARG A 71 -13.53 8.86 -53.73
N GLY A 72 -13.75 9.82 -54.63
CA GLY A 72 -14.93 9.89 -55.46
C GLY A 72 -14.93 8.87 -56.61
N SER A 73 -16.11 8.47 -57.07
CA SER A 73 -16.28 7.62 -58.25
C SER A 73 -17.37 8.20 -59.15
N SER A 74 -17.14 8.20 -60.45
CA SER A 74 -18.13 8.65 -61.46
C SER A 74 -18.33 7.56 -62.49
N ASP A 75 -19.58 7.23 -62.81
CA ASP A 75 -19.91 6.31 -63.90
C ASP A 75 -20.09 7.04 -65.26
N ALA A 76 -19.79 8.35 -65.31
CA ALA A 76 -20.03 9.22 -66.45
C ALA A 76 -19.48 8.69 -67.77
N GLU A 77 -18.18 8.35 -67.80
CA GLU A 77 -17.52 7.83 -69.01
C GLU A 77 -18.16 6.52 -69.47
N GLN A 78 -18.44 5.61 -68.53
CA GLN A 78 -19.06 4.32 -68.85
C GLN A 78 -20.48 4.47 -69.39
N VAL A 79 -21.27 5.38 -68.82
CA VAL A 79 -22.64 5.66 -69.22
C VAL A 79 -22.69 6.37 -70.57
N LEU A 80 -21.76 7.30 -70.83
CA LEU A 80 -21.62 8.00 -72.11
C LEU A 80 -21.17 7.05 -73.23
N ASP A 81 -20.14 6.23 -73.01
CA ASP A 81 -19.67 5.22 -73.97
C ASP A 81 -20.78 4.22 -74.32
N ALA A 82 -21.51 3.74 -73.31
CA ALA A 82 -22.63 2.81 -73.51
C ALA A 82 -23.79 3.48 -74.27
N ALA A 83 -24.04 4.76 -74.04
CA ALA A 83 -25.09 5.51 -74.73
C ALA A 83 -24.71 5.85 -76.19
N GLU A 84 -23.44 6.15 -76.44
CA GLU A 84 -22.87 6.33 -77.78
C GLU A 84 -22.97 5.02 -78.58
N THR A 85 -22.57 3.90 -77.98
CA THR A 85 -22.68 2.56 -78.59
C THR A 85 -24.13 2.21 -78.97
N ARG A 86 -25.11 2.53 -78.11
CA ARG A 86 -26.55 2.33 -78.43
C ARG A 86 -27.05 3.26 -79.54
N SER A 87 -26.45 4.45 -79.66
CA SER A 87 -26.82 5.43 -80.67
C SER A 87 -26.34 5.04 -82.07
N ASP A 88 -25.21 4.33 -82.15
CA ASP A 88 -24.63 3.82 -83.40
C ASP A 88 -25.39 2.64 -84.02
N GLY A 89 -26.38 2.10 -83.28
CA GLY A 89 -27.29 1.07 -83.77
C GLY A 89 -26.66 -0.32 -83.68
N GLU A 90 -27.05 -1.06 -82.65
CA GLU A 90 -26.72 -2.48 -82.51
C GLU A 90 -27.23 -3.26 -83.73
N VAL A 91 -26.33 -3.66 -84.62
CA VAL A 91 -26.62 -4.68 -85.62
C VAL A 91 -26.28 -6.02 -84.97
N PHE A 92 -27.28 -6.71 -84.46
CA PHE A 92 -27.17 -8.14 -84.20
C PHE A 92 -26.92 -8.81 -85.55
N PHE A 93 -25.66 -9.15 -85.80
CA PHE A 93 -25.26 -9.92 -86.97
C PHE A 93 -24.90 -11.32 -86.51
N GLU A 94 -25.71 -12.28 -86.94
CA GLU A 94 -25.44 -13.71 -86.82
C GLU A 94 -25.63 -14.27 -88.22
N SER A 95 -24.57 -14.83 -88.78
CA SER A 95 -24.65 -15.44 -90.11
C SER A 95 -23.79 -16.68 -90.18
N ASP A 96 -24.42 -17.75 -90.65
CA ASP A 96 -23.75 -18.98 -91.02
C ASP A 96 -23.28 -18.85 -92.46
N ILE A 97 -21.96 -18.75 -92.65
CA ILE A 97 -21.35 -18.65 -93.98
C ILE A 97 -20.93 -20.05 -94.40
N THR A 98 -21.59 -20.59 -95.44
CA THR A 98 -21.25 -21.89 -96.02
C THR A 98 -20.09 -21.78 -97.01
N ALA A 99 -19.57 -22.92 -97.48
CA ALA A 99 -18.41 -22.99 -98.38
C ALA A 99 -18.52 -22.11 -99.65
N ILE A 100 -19.74 -21.84 -100.14
CA ILE A 100 -19.98 -20.96 -101.29
C ILE A 100 -19.75 -19.48 -100.93
N GLY A 101 -20.05 -19.07 -99.69
CA GLY A 101 -19.89 -17.69 -99.21
C GLY A 101 -18.49 -17.35 -98.70
N LEU A 102 -17.65 -18.35 -98.38
CA LEU A 102 -16.26 -18.18 -97.95
C LEU A 102 -15.29 -17.83 -99.08
N GLY A 103 -15.67 -18.09 -100.33
CA GLY A 103 -14.83 -17.82 -101.50
C GLY A 103 -13.47 -18.56 -101.40
N PRO A 104 -12.33 -17.90 -101.64
CA PRO A 104 -11.01 -18.52 -101.57
C PRO A 104 -10.42 -18.64 -100.16
N HIS A 105 -11.12 -18.18 -99.12
CA HIS A 105 -10.59 -18.13 -97.75
C HIS A 105 -10.84 -19.43 -97.00
N VAL A 106 -9.77 -19.99 -96.42
CA VAL A 106 -9.81 -21.28 -95.70
C VAL A 106 -9.60 -21.05 -94.20
N PRO A 107 -10.49 -21.56 -93.33
CA PRO A 107 -10.28 -21.55 -91.88
C PRO A 107 -8.99 -22.29 -91.49
N GLY A 108 -8.23 -21.78 -90.50
CA GLY A 108 -6.95 -22.36 -90.07
C GLY A 108 -5.73 -21.87 -90.87
N VAL A 109 -5.95 -21.15 -91.98
CA VAL A 109 -4.88 -20.55 -92.79
C VAL A 109 -5.08 -19.04 -92.92
N ASN A 110 -6.31 -18.60 -93.21
CA ASN A 110 -6.63 -17.19 -93.42
C ASN A 110 -7.25 -16.51 -92.18
N PHE A 111 -7.91 -17.27 -91.33
CA PHE A 111 -8.51 -16.80 -90.08
C PHE A 111 -8.77 -18.00 -89.16
N ASP A 112 -8.79 -17.75 -87.86
CA ASP A 112 -9.02 -18.75 -86.81
C ASP A 112 -10.26 -18.39 -85.98
N ILE A 113 -10.65 -19.30 -85.08
CA ILE A 113 -11.62 -19.02 -84.02
C ILE A 113 -11.10 -17.81 -83.21
N ASP A 114 -11.99 -16.87 -82.84
CA ASP A 114 -11.70 -15.55 -82.23
C ASP A 114 -11.05 -14.50 -83.14
N SER A 115 -10.82 -14.80 -84.42
CA SER A 115 -10.38 -13.78 -85.38
C SER A 115 -11.54 -12.88 -85.80
N ILE A 116 -11.28 -11.56 -85.92
CA ILE A 116 -12.24 -10.59 -86.46
C ILE A 116 -12.17 -10.62 -87.98
N VAL A 117 -13.29 -10.93 -88.64
CA VAL A 117 -13.38 -11.04 -90.10
C VAL A 117 -14.42 -10.05 -90.63
N ASP A 118 -14.10 -9.35 -91.72
CA ASP A 118 -15.03 -8.45 -92.39
C ASP A 118 -16.02 -9.25 -93.24
N VAL A 119 -17.27 -9.35 -92.78
CA VAL A 119 -18.34 -9.98 -93.56
C VAL A 119 -18.98 -8.93 -94.45
N GLN A 120 -18.90 -9.14 -95.76
CA GLN A 120 -19.51 -8.24 -96.74
C GLN A 120 -20.96 -8.66 -97.01
N LEU A 121 -21.91 -7.87 -96.51
CA LEU A 121 -23.32 -7.99 -96.86
C LEU A 121 -23.68 -6.85 -97.83
N CYS A 122 -23.96 -7.21 -99.09
CA CYS A 122 -24.17 -6.25 -100.17
C CYS A 122 -22.97 -5.29 -100.36
N GLN A 123 -23.14 -3.99 -100.10
CA GLN A 123 -22.11 -2.95 -100.24
C GLN A 123 -21.50 -2.51 -98.90
N HIS A 124 -21.78 -3.20 -97.79
CA HIS A 124 -21.27 -2.81 -96.46
C HIS A 124 -20.44 -3.95 -95.87
N ARG A 125 -19.32 -3.58 -95.23
CA ARG A 125 -18.44 -4.48 -94.50
C ARG A 125 -18.77 -4.38 -93.03
N ILE A 126 -19.09 -5.50 -92.40
CA ILE A 126 -19.38 -5.59 -90.98
C ILE A 126 -18.27 -6.43 -90.34
N PRO A 127 -17.45 -5.86 -89.43
CA PRO A 127 -16.47 -6.63 -88.70
C PRO A 127 -17.19 -7.54 -87.70
N ALA A 128 -17.05 -8.86 -87.84
CA ALA A 128 -17.68 -9.84 -86.95
C ALA A 128 -16.64 -10.87 -86.48
N PRO A 129 -16.63 -11.26 -85.19
CA PRO A 129 -15.76 -12.33 -84.71
C PRO A 129 -16.27 -13.69 -85.20
N VAL A 130 -15.34 -14.59 -85.55
CA VAL A 130 -15.65 -15.99 -85.85
C VAL A 130 -15.81 -16.76 -84.55
N THR A 131 -17.03 -17.25 -84.29
CA THR A 131 -17.39 -17.91 -83.03
C THR A 131 -17.35 -19.44 -83.13
N ALA A 132 -17.55 -20.01 -84.31
CA ALA A 132 -17.34 -21.44 -84.55
C ALA A 132 -16.98 -21.74 -86.00
N VAL A 133 -16.24 -22.83 -86.21
CA VAL A 133 -15.88 -23.35 -87.53
C VAL A 133 -16.18 -24.84 -87.53
N ASP A 134 -17.14 -25.25 -88.34
CA ASP A 134 -17.58 -26.63 -88.48
C ASP A 134 -17.27 -27.17 -89.87
N MET A 135 -16.87 -28.44 -89.95
CA MET A 135 -16.69 -29.13 -91.22
C MET A 135 -17.98 -29.88 -91.56
N VAL A 136 -18.63 -29.49 -92.65
CA VAL A 136 -19.94 -30.02 -93.07
C VAL A 136 -19.81 -30.68 -94.45
N ALA A 137 -20.35 -31.89 -94.59
CA ALA A 137 -20.47 -32.57 -95.88
C ALA A 137 -21.83 -32.25 -96.50
N GLU A 138 -21.88 -31.27 -97.39
CA GLU A 138 -23.08 -30.96 -98.20
C GLU A 138 -22.90 -31.55 -99.60
N ASN A 139 -23.89 -32.31 -100.08
CA ASN A 139 -23.91 -32.92 -101.42
C ASN A 139 -22.66 -33.77 -101.77
N GLY A 140 -22.08 -34.46 -100.78
CA GLY A 140 -20.92 -35.34 -100.99
C GLY A 140 -19.58 -34.63 -101.18
N VAL A 141 -19.54 -33.31 -100.99
CA VAL A 141 -18.31 -32.50 -100.98
C VAL A 141 -18.06 -32.00 -99.56
N TRP A 142 -16.86 -32.19 -99.06
CA TRP A 142 -16.43 -31.65 -97.77
C TRP A 142 -16.26 -30.13 -97.90
N GLY A 143 -16.97 -29.37 -97.08
CA GLY A 143 -16.89 -27.91 -97.04
C GLY A 143 -16.84 -27.38 -95.60
N TRP A 144 -16.40 -26.14 -95.45
CA TRP A 144 -16.41 -25.45 -94.16
C TRP A 144 -17.70 -24.64 -94.01
N ARG A 145 -18.27 -24.67 -92.80
CA ARG A 145 -19.31 -23.75 -92.34
C ARG A 145 -18.70 -22.91 -91.23
N VAL A 146 -18.72 -21.60 -91.42
CA VAL A 146 -18.16 -20.67 -90.45
C VAL A 146 -19.31 -19.87 -89.84
N HIS A 147 -19.44 -19.98 -88.53
CA HIS A 147 -20.35 -19.19 -87.73
C HIS A 147 -19.64 -17.87 -87.40
N ALA A 148 -20.11 -16.79 -88.02
CA ALA A 148 -19.61 -15.44 -87.79
C ALA A 148 -20.66 -14.62 -87.04
N GLY A 149 -20.29 -14.08 -85.89
CA GLY A 149 -21.19 -13.38 -84.97
C GLY A 149 -21.81 -14.29 -83.89
N GLY A 150 -22.86 -13.81 -83.23
CA GLY A 150 -23.55 -14.54 -82.15
C GLY A 150 -23.20 -14.11 -80.72
N GLN A 151 -22.25 -13.19 -80.53
CA GLN A 151 -22.04 -12.51 -79.25
C GLN A 151 -22.22 -11.00 -79.45
N PRO A 152 -23.01 -10.31 -78.60
CA PRO A 152 -22.98 -8.86 -78.60
C PRO A 152 -21.54 -8.44 -78.29
N ILE A 153 -20.95 -7.55 -79.10
CA ILE A 153 -19.58 -7.00 -78.93
C ILE A 153 -19.42 -6.21 -77.60
N VAL A 154 -20.39 -6.30 -76.68
CA VAL A 154 -20.65 -5.42 -75.52
C VAL A 154 -20.30 -6.07 -74.16
N ASP A 155 -19.89 -7.34 -74.09
CA ASP A 155 -19.59 -7.98 -72.78
C ASP A 155 -18.35 -7.39 -72.07
N SER A 156 -17.52 -6.61 -72.77
CA SER A 156 -16.40 -5.84 -72.19
C SER A 156 -16.86 -4.76 -71.21
N VAL A 157 -18.02 -4.14 -71.43
CA VAL A 157 -18.57 -3.09 -70.54
C VAL A 157 -19.07 -3.70 -69.23
N ARG A 158 -19.71 -4.86 -69.31
CA ARG A 158 -20.16 -5.61 -68.14
C ARG A 158 -18.96 -6.13 -67.35
N LEU A 159 -17.95 -6.68 -68.02
CA LEU A 159 -16.69 -7.11 -67.39
C LEU A 159 -15.99 -5.94 -66.69
N ASN A 160 -15.89 -4.77 -67.34
CA ASN A 160 -15.27 -3.58 -66.75
C ASN A 160 -16.05 -3.06 -65.54
N SER A 161 -17.39 -3.00 -65.58
CA SER A 161 -18.19 -2.64 -64.39
C SER A 161 -17.94 -3.58 -63.22
N SER A 162 -17.87 -4.89 -63.48
CA SER A 162 -17.64 -5.90 -62.45
C SER A 162 -16.23 -5.80 -61.87
N ASN A 163 -15.22 -5.57 -62.71
CA ASN A 163 -13.84 -5.40 -62.27
C ASN A 163 -13.67 -4.13 -61.42
N THR A 164 -14.29 -3.01 -61.80
CA THR A 164 -14.25 -1.76 -61.03
C THR A 164 -14.93 -1.92 -59.66
N GLN A 165 -16.06 -2.64 -59.59
CA GLN A 165 -16.71 -2.96 -58.32
C GLN A 165 -15.81 -3.82 -57.41
N ILE A 166 -15.16 -4.86 -57.95
CA ILE A 166 -14.25 -5.73 -57.19
C ILE A 166 -13.06 -4.94 -56.65
N LEU A 167 -12.47 -4.06 -57.47
CA LEU A 167 -11.36 -3.21 -57.04
C LEU A 167 -11.77 -2.21 -55.96
N GLY A 168 -12.99 -1.67 -56.05
CA GLY A 168 -13.58 -0.80 -55.02
C GLY A 168 -13.73 -1.52 -53.67
N VAL A 169 -14.29 -2.73 -53.67
CA VAL A 169 -14.42 -3.56 -52.46
C VAL A 169 -13.05 -3.89 -51.87
N LEU A 170 -12.07 -4.29 -52.70
CA LEU A 170 -10.72 -4.61 -52.24
C LEU A 170 -10.00 -3.40 -51.62
N ALA A 171 -10.19 -2.21 -52.20
CA ALA A 171 -9.65 -0.98 -51.65
C ALA A 171 -10.29 -0.63 -50.30
N GLN A 172 -11.60 -0.84 -50.14
CA GLN A 172 -12.30 -0.66 -48.88
C GLN A 172 -11.81 -1.66 -47.81
N GLU A 173 -11.71 -2.95 -48.15
CA GLU A 173 -11.20 -3.98 -47.23
C GLU A 173 -9.76 -3.67 -46.76
N ARG A 174 -8.89 -3.19 -47.67
CA ARG A 174 -7.54 -2.77 -47.31
C ARG A 174 -7.52 -1.60 -46.33
N ARG A 175 -8.43 -0.63 -46.48
CA ARG A 175 -8.55 0.50 -45.56
C ARG A 175 -9.05 0.05 -44.18
N GLU A 176 -10.08 -0.80 -44.15
CA GLU A 176 -10.60 -1.36 -42.90
C GLU A 176 -9.56 -2.22 -42.16
N ALA A 177 -8.79 -3.02 -42.91
CA ALA A 177 -7.70 -3.81 -42.36
C ALA A 177 -6.59 -2.91 -41.78
N ALA A 178 -6.18 -1.86 -42.50
CA ALA A 178 -5.19 -0.91 -42.01
C ALA A 178 -5.66 -0.18 -40.73
N ALA A 179 -6.94 0.23 -40.68
CA ALA A 179 -7.52 0.86 -39.50
C ALA A 179 -7.53 -0.09 -38.28
N LYS A 180 -7.94 -1.35 -38.47
CA LYS A 180 -7.90 -2.37 -37.41
C LYS A 180 -6.47 -2.64 -36.91
N VAL A 181 -5.49 -2.72 -37.82
CA VAL A 181 -4.08 -2.92 -37.44
C VAL A 181 -3.54 -1.72 -36.65
N ALA A 182 -3.88 -0.49 -37.05
CA ALA A 182 -3.49 0.71 -36.32
C ALA A 182 -4.10 0.75 -34.90
N GLU A 183 -5.37 0.37 -34.77
CA GLU A 183 -6.05 0.27 -33.47
C GLU A 183 -5.45 -0.83 -32.58
N VAL A 184 -5.16 -2.00 -33.15
CA VAL A 184 -4.51 -3.08 -32.41
C VAL A 184 -3.10 -2.66 -31.95
N SER A 185 -2.33 -1.99 -32.81
CA SER A 185 -0.99 -1.50 -32.48
C SER A 185 -1.00 -0.47 -31.35
N SER A 186 -1.96 0.46 -31.36
CA SER A 186 -2.11 1.46 -30.28
C SER A 186 -2.50 0.80 -28.95
N ARG A 187 -3.44 -0.16 -28.98
CA ARG A 187 -3.82 -0.95 -27.79
C ARG A 187 -2.64 -1.77 -27.25
N VAL A 188 -1.86 -2.42 -28.12
CA VAL A 188 -0.67 -3.20 -27.71
C VAL A 188 0.39 -2.29 -27.07
N SER A 189 0.60 -1.10 -27.61
CA SER A 189 1.52 -0.11 -27.04
C SER A 189 1.07 0.36 -25.66
N GLN A 190 -0.22 0.63 -25.49
CA GLN A 190 -0.80 1.00 -24.21
C GLN A 190 -0.69 -0.13 -23.18
N VAL A 191 -1.01 -1.36 -23.57
CA VAL A 191 -0.87 -2.54 -22.70
C VAL A 191 0.58 -2.75 -22.29
N SER A 192 1.53 -2.58 -23.21
CA SER A 192 2.97 -2.71 -22.91
C SER A 192 3.41 -1.66 -21.89
N ARG A 193 2.95 -0.40 -22.03
CA ARG A 193 3.24 0.66 -21.07
C ARG A 193 2.66 0.34 -19.68
N VAL A 194 1.39 -0.06 -19.61
CA VAL A 194 0.74 -0.44 -18.34
C VAL A 194 1.45 -1.63 -17.69
N ALA A 195 1.90 -2.61 -18.47
CA ALA A 195 2.66 -3.75 -17.96
C ALA A 195 4.04 -3.32 -17.41
N HIS A 196 4.71 -2.36 -18.06
CA HIS A 196 5.97 -1.81 -17.57
C HIS A 196 5.79 -1.00 -16.28
N GLU A 197 4.73 -0.19 -16.20
CA GLU A 197 4.36 0.55 -14.99
C GLU A 197 4.05 -0.41 -13.84
N ALA A 198 3.19 -1.42 -14.06
CA ALA A 198 2.88 -2.44 -13.06
C ALA A 198 4.12 -3.21 -12.60
N LYS A 199 5.05 -3.54 -13.51
CA LYS A 199 6.32 -4.18 -13.15
C LYS A 199 7.22 -3.26 -12.33
N SER A 200 7.22 -1.96 -12.61
CA SER A 200 7.96 -0.97 -11.83
C SER A 200 7.37 -0.85 -10.42
N ASP A 201 6.05 -0.74 -10.32
CA ASP A 201 5.35 -0.64 -9.04
C ASP A 201 5.56 -1.89 -8.18
N ALA A 202 5.54 -3.08 -8.79
CA ALA A 202 5.85 -4.33 -8.11
C ALA A 202 7.28 -4.33 -7.52
N ARG A 203 8.28 -3.88 -8.28
CA ARG A 203 9.67 -3.77 -7.77
C ARG A 203 9.79 -2.78 -6.62
N VAL A 204 9.06 -1.67 -6.68
CA VAL A 204 9.02 -0.68 -5.58
C VAL A 204 8.35 -1.28 -4.34
N ALA A 205 7.29 -2.07 -4.53
CA ALA A 205 6.63 -2.77 -3.43
C ALA A 205 7.55 -3.82 -2.79
N ASP A 206 8.24 -4.63 -3.59
CA ASP A 206 9.22 -5.62 -3.11
C ASP A 206 10.32 -4.94 -2.29
N GLY A 207 10.92 -3.86 -2.81
CA GLY A 207 11.95 -3.12 -2.06
C GLY A 207 11.44 -2.47 -0.77
N LYS A 208 10.16 -2.06 -0.71
CA LYS A 208 9.54 -1.59 0.53
C LYS A 208 9.31 -2.72 1.52
N ALA A 209 8.96 -3.92 1.05
CA ALA A 209 8.79 -5.10 1.89
C ALA A 209 10.13 -5.53 2.49
N GLU A 210 11.19 -5.61 1.69
CA GLU A 210 12.56 -5.92 2.17
C GLU A 210 13.01 -4.92 3.24
N ALA A 211 12.82 -3.62 3.00
CA ALA A 211 13.16 -2.58 3.98
C ALA A 211 12.31 -2.65 5.27
N ALA A 212 11.07 -3.14 5.18
CA ALA A 212 10.22 -3.35 6.35
C ALA A 212 10.68 -4.57 7.15
N ASP A 213 11.07 -5.66 6.49
CA ASP A 213 11.61 -6.86 7.11
C ASP A 213 12.95 -6.58 7.81
N GLU A 214 13.84 -5.79 7.20
CA GLU A 214 15.08 -5.36 7.83
C GLU A 214 14.82 -4.57 9.12
N LYS A 215 13.92 -3.58 9.07
CA LYS A 215 13.53 -2.79 10.25
C LYS A 215 12.88 -3.64 11.33
N ALA A 216 12.05 -4.61 10.95
CA ALA A 216 11.45 -5.55 11.89
C ALA A 216 12.54 -6.40 12.58
N GLY A 217 13.53 -6.88 11.82
CA GLY A 217 14.68 -7.61 12.35
C GLY A 217 15.54 -6.78 13.31
N GLU A 218 15.81 -5.51 12.99
CA GLU A 218 16.53 -4.58 13.89
C GLU A 218 15.75 -4.28 15.17
N ALA A 219 14.44 -4.05 15.07
CA ALA A 219 13.57 -3.83 16.21
C ALA A 219 13.54 -5.06 17.13
N GLN A 220 13.48 -6.27 16.56
CA GLN A 220 13.53 -7.51 17.32
C GLN A 220 14.86 -7.68 18.07
N LYS A 221 16.00 -7.45 17.40
CA LYS A 221 17.32 -7.49 18.08
C LYS A 221 17.40 -6.48 19.23
N THR A 222 16.86 -5.28 19.02
CA THR A 222 16.84 -4.24 20.06
C THR A 222 15.95 -4.65 21.25
N ALA A 223 14.81 -5.29 20.98
CA ALA A 223 13.92 -5.83 22.00
C ALA A 223 14.59 -6.97 22.79
N GLU A 224 15.29 -7.88 22.12
CA GLU A 224 16.03 -8.98 22.77
C GLU A 224 17.13 -8.43 23.69
N LEU A 225 17.95 -7.48 23.22
CA LEU A 225 18.99 -6.83 24.01
C LEU A 225 18.42 -6.07 25.23
N SER A 226 17.26 -5.45 25.09
CA SER A 226 16.63 -4.73 26.20
C SER A 226 16.03 -5.68 27.24
N ILE A 227 15.49 -6.83 26.82
CA ILE A 227 15.06 -7.90 27.73
C ILE A 227 16.26 -8.48 28.48
N GLU A 228 17.38 -8.72 27.80
CA GLU A 228 18.60 -9.23 28.44
C GLU A 228 19.13 -8.26 29.50
N LYS A 229 19.28 -6.97 29.16
CA LYS A 229 19.66 -5.93 30.13
C LYS A 229 18.69 -5.84 31.32
N TRP A 230 17.40 -5.98 31.07
CA TRP A 230 16.41 -5.99 32.15
C TRP A 230 16.58 -7.17 33.09
N ARG A 231 16.90 -8.37 32.56
CA ARG A 231 17.20 -9.56 33.38
C ARG A 231 18.46 -9.35 34.21
N GLU A 232 19.53 -8.82 33.62
CA GLU A 232 20.77 -8.51 34.35
C GLU A 232 20.53 -7.51 35.50
N GLN A 233 19.76 -6.45 35.23
CA GLN A 233 19.39 -5.46 36.25
C GLN A 233 18.54 -6.09 37.36
N LYS A 234 17.60 -6.96 37.00
CA LYS A 234 16.78 -7.68 37.97
C LYS A 234 17.65 -8.56 38.85
N ASP A 235 18.51 -9.38 38.28
CA ASP A 235 19.38 -10.29 39.03
C ASP A 235 20.34 -9.51 39.95
N ALA A 236 20.88 -8.38 39.47
CA ALA A 236 21.70 -7.48 40.29
C ALA A 236 20.90 -6.87 41.46
N THR A 237 19.64 -6.48 41.22
CA THR A 237 18.76 -5.92 42.25
C THR A 237 18.38 -6.97 43.29
N ASP A 238 18.04 -8.19 42.85
CA ASP A 238 17.69 -9.31 43.73
C ASP A 238 18.90 -9.71 44.60
N ALA A 239 20.12 -9.69 44.04
CA ALA A 239 21.36 -9.94 44.78
C ALA A 239 21.63 -8.84 45.82
N LEU A 240 21.48 -7.57 45.45
CA LEU A 240 21.65 -6.44 46.38
C LEU A 240 20.62 -6.48 47.51
N GLN A 241 19.36 -6.77 47.19
CA GLN A 241 18.29 -6.87 48.19
C GLN A 241 18.55 -8.02 49.16
N SER A 242 19.01 -9.17 48.65
CA SER A 242 19.38 -10.32 49.49
C SER A 242 20.54 -10.00 50.42
N ALA A 243 21.60 -9.38 49.90
CA ALA A 243 22.75 -8.95 50.71
C ALA A 243 22.35 -7.92 51.78
N GLN A 244 21.43 -7.01 51.46
CA GLN A 244 20.95 -6.01 52.41
C GLN A 244 20.07 -6.63 53.50
N ILE A 245 19.23 -7.62 53.17
CA ILE A 245 18.46 -8.39 54.17
C ILE A 245 19.40 -9.10 55.13
N GLU A 246 20.44 -9.78 54.63
CA GLU A 246 21.43 -10.47 55.47
C GLU A 246 22.21 -9.50 56.36
N ALA A 247 22.64 -8.36 55.81
CA ALA A 247 23.32 -7.32 56.58
C ALA A 247 22.43 -6.75 57.69
N ASN A 248 21.15 -6.49 57.40
CA ASN A 248 20.17 -6.00 58.37
C ASN A 248 19.86 -7.05 59.45
N ALA A 249 19.76 -8.33 59.08
CA ALA A 249 19.58 -9.42 60.05
C ALA A 249 20.76 -9.48 61.03
N LYS A 250 22.00 -9.42 60.53
CA LYS A 250 23.19 -9.39 61.36
C LYS A 250 23.25 -8.15 62.27
N ALA A 251 22.90 -6.97 61.74
CA ALA A 251 22.86 -5.75 62.53
C ALA A 251 21.81 -5.83 63.66
N ASN A 252 20.65 -6.42 63.40
CA ASN A 252 19.64 -6.65 64.42
C ASN A 252 20.12 -7.65 65.50
N ASP A 253 20.79 -8.73 65.11
CA ASP A 253 21.37 -9.70 66.06
C ASP A 253 22.48 -9.07 66.92
N ASP A 254 23.31 -8.20 66.33
CA ASP A 254 24.33 -7.44 67.05
C ASP A 254 23.69 -6.43 68.02
N GLN A 255 22.64 -5.72 67.60
CA GLN A 255 21.88 -4.80 68.45
C GLN A 255 21.20 -5.52 69.61
N GLN A 256 20.58 -6.67 69.36
CA GLN A 256 19.93 -7.46 70.39
C GLN A 256 20.94 -7.92 71.45
N ARG A 257 22.11 -8.42 71.02
CA ARG A 257 23.22 -8.76 71.93
C ARG A 257 23.72 -7.56 72.73
N ALA A 258 23.82 -6.39 72.10
CA ALA A 258 24.22 -5.17 72.80
C ALA A 258 23.17 -4.72 73.84
N ILE A 259 21.88 -4.83 73.53
CA ILE A 259 20.77 -4.54 74.47
C ILE A 259 20.82 -5.50 75.65
N GLU A 260 21.02 -6.80 75.42
CA GLU A 260 21.16 -7.80 76.48
C GLU A 260 22.39 -7.55 77.36
N ALA A 261 23.54 -7.24 76.76
CA ALA A 261 24.74 -6.91 77.52
C ALA A 261 24.53 -5.65 78.38
N ASN A 262 23.88 -4.63 77.83
CA ASN A 262 23.62 -3.38 78.55
C ASN A 262 22.56 -3.57 79.66
N SER A 263 21.54 -4.40 79.44
CA SER A 263 20.54 -4.72 80.47
C SER A 263 21.19 -5.44 81.65
N ILE A 264 22.06 -6.43 81.39
CA ILE A 264 22.87 -7.10 82.42
C ILE A 264 23.74 -6.10 83.16
N ALA A 265 24.47 -5.24 82.45
CA ALA A 265 25.33 -4.23 83.05
C ALA A 265 24.53 -3.26 83.97
N LEU A 266 23.34 -2.83 83.55
CA LEU A 266 22.47 -1.96 84.35
C LEU A 266 21.89 -2.66 85.59
N THR A 267 21.58 -3.96 85.50
CA THR A 267 21.12 -4.77 86.64
C THR A 267 22.24 -5.03 87.64
N CYS A 268 23.48 -5.24 87.17
CA CYS A 268 24.62 -5.55 88.03
C CYS A 268 25.41 -4.31 88.51
N ALA A 269 25.11 -3.11 88.00
CA ALA A 269 25.85 -1.91 88.36
C ALA A 269 25.63 -1.51 89.84
N PRO A 270 26.69 -1.15 90.59
CA PRO A 270 26.56 -0.60 91.93
C PRO A 270 25.77 0.71 91.88
N ARG A 271 24.83 0.87 92.80
CA ARG A 271 24.05 2.11 92.93
C ARG A 271 24.51 2.88 94.17
N PHE A 272 24.61 4.19 94.04
CA PHE A 272 25.03 5.06 95.13
C PHE A 272 23.83 5.87 95.60
N LEU A 273 23.45 5.69 96.85
CA LEU A 273 22.47 6.51 97.54
C LEU A 273 23.23 7.41 98.50
N HIS A 274 23.22 8.72 98.26
CA HIS A 274 23.90 9.68 99.09
C HIS A 274 22.91 10.67 99.67
N ILE A 275 22.97 10.90 100.98
CA ILE A 275 22.26 11.98 101.66
C ILE A 275 23.31 12.82 102.39
N ASP A 276 23.30 14.11 102.09
CA ASP A 276 24.07 15.14 102.78
C ASP A 276 23.07 16.08 103.48
N ASP A 277 23.35 16.44 104.72
CA ASP A 277 22.55 17.41 105.46
C ASP A 277 22.67 18.85 104.92
N GLY A 278 23.59 19.07 103.96
CA GLY A 278 23.50 20.12 102.94
C GLY A 278 23.52 21.56 103.46
N LYS A 279 23.92 21.81 104.71
CA LYS A 279 24.00 23.17 105.27
C LYS A 279 25.45 23.60 105.49
N PRO A 280 25.87 24.75 104.93
CA PRO A 280 26.41 25.83 105.72
C PRO A 280 25.23 26.78 106.01
N GLY A 281 24.52 26.56 107.12
CA GLY A 281 23.39 27.42 107.49
C GLY A 281 22.03 27.07 106.85
N PHE A 282 21.03 27.72 107.42
CA PHE A 282 19.59 27.44 107.46
C PHE A 282 18.84 27.62 106.11
N TYR A 283 17.91 26.70 105.82
CA TYR A 283 16.87 26.73 104.76
C TYR A 283 17.28 26.70 103.27
N GLY A 284 17.05 25.55 102.63
CA GLY A 284 17.04 25.39 101.18
C GLY A 284 17.14 23.91 100.80
N SER A 285 16.03 23.31 100.41
CA SER A 285 15.88 21.90 100.04
C SER A 285 16.84 21.47 98.92
N SER A 286 17.91 20.74 99.25
CA SER A 286 18.54 19.80 98.31
C SER A 286 18.06 18.38 98.66
N SER A 287 16.79 18.09 98.37
CA SER A 287 16.42 16.71 98.07
C SER A 287 17.08 16.34 96.74
N GLY A 288 18.39 16.08 96.79
CA GLY A 288 19.13 15.42 95.75
C GLY A 288 18.60 14.00 95.61
N LYS A 289 17.43 13.86 94.99
CA LYS A 289 16.92 12.58 94.48
C LYS A 289 17.82 12.17 93.32
N LEU A 290 19.03 11.72 93.63
CA LEU A 290 19.77 10.82 92.75
C LEU A 290 19.21 9.43 93.03
N SER A 291 18.38 8.96 92.08
CA SER A 291 17.69 7.66 92.08
C SER A 291 16.87 7.40 93.34
N THR A 292 15.55 7.64 93.28
CA THR A 292 14.62 7.16 94.30
C THR A 292 14.80 5.65 94.43
N GLY A 293 15.49 5.22 95.49
CA GLY A 293 15.76 3.82 95.86
C GLY A 293 14.50 3.01 96.17
N ASP A 294 13.34 3.39 95.62
CA ASP A 294 12.06 2.70 95.76
C ASP A 294 12.13 1.24 95.29
N GLU A 295 13.17 0.82 94.58
CA GLU A 295 13.44 -0.57 94.18
C GLU A 295 14.23 -1.37 95.25
N PHE A 296 15.01 -0.72 96.12
CA PHE A 296 15.98 -1.37 97.02
C PHE A 296 15.79 -1.05 98.50
N GLY A 297 15.38 0.17 98.83
CA GLY A 297 15.28 0.66 100.21
C GLY A 297 15.41 2.18 100.34
N SER A 298 15.20 2.69 101.56
CA SER A 298 15.40 4.11 101.91
C SER A 298 16.60 4.28 102.83
N LEU A 299 17.31 5.42 102.69
CA LEU A 299 18.31 5.86 103.65
C LEU A 299 17.70 6.97 104.50
N GLU A 300 17.83 6.85 105.82
CA GLU A 300 17.23 7.77 106.77
C GLU A 300 18.24 8.15 107.85
N PHE A 301 18.31 9.45 108.18
CA PHE A 301 18.99 9.90 109.38
C PHE A 301 18.05 9.74 110.58
N ARG A 302 18.52 9.06 111.63
CA ARG A 302 17.76 8.86 112.87
C ARG A 302 18.28 9.78 113.97
N GLY A 303 17.36 10.41 114.68
CA GLY A 303 17.67 11.17 115.89
C GLY A 303 17.25 10.37 117.12
N THR A 304 18.14 10.20 118.09
CA THR A 304 17.70 9.86 119.45
C THR A 304 17.22 11.12 120.16
N THR A 305 16.36 10.96 121.17
CA THR A 305 15.65 12.04 121.90
C THR A 305 16.56 13.14 122.47
N PHE A 306 17.89 12.97 122.44
CA PHE A 306 18.88 13.89 123.01
C PHE A 306 19.93 14.47 122.05
N THR A 307 19.92 14.18 120.74
CA THR A 307 20.84 14.83 119.78
C THR A 307 20.26 14.90 118.36
N LYS A 308 20.38 16.07 117.71
CA LYS A 308 20.13 16.21 116.27
C LYS A 308 21.22 15.41 115.52
N ASN A 309 20.83 14.27 114.94
CA ASN A 309 21.61 13.36 114.08
C ASN A 309 22.46 12.28 114.79
N SER A 310 21.88 11.49 115.69
CA SER A 310 22.55 10.30 116.25
C SER A 310 22.14 9.00 115.53
N GLY A 311 22.68 8.86 114.32
CA GLY A 311 22.67 7.61 113.56
C GLY A 311 22.15 7.76 112.14
N ALA A 312 22.58 6.85 111.28
CA ALA A 312 22.03 6.69 109.94
C ALA A 312 21.58 5.23 109.77
N ALA A 313 20.49 5.03 109.05
CA ALA A 313 19.89 3.73 108.86
C ALA A 313 19.51 3.53 107.40
N PHE A 314 19.95 2.42 106.81
CA PHE A 314 19.41 1.95 105.55
C PHE A 314 18.30 0.92 105.83
N ILE A 315 17.12 1.16 105.27
CA ILE A 315 15.95 0.30 105.39
C ILE A 315 15.74 -0.38 104.04
N SER A 316 16.00 -1.68 103.97
CA SER A 316 15.77 -2.44 102.74
C SER A 316 14.27 -2.54 102.40
N LYS A 317 13.95 -2.51 101.10
CA LYS A 317 12.59 -2.78 100.60
C LYS A 317 12.21 -4.24 100.87
N ALA A 318 10.93 -4.48 101.12
CA ALA A 318 10.39 -5.83 101.22
C ALA A 318 10.73 -6.67 99.96
N GLY A 319 11.41 -7.80 100.17
CA GLY A 319 11.81 -8.74 99.13
C GLY A 319 13.20 -8.50 98.53
N TRP A 320 13.86 -7.37 98.84
CA TRP A 320 15.22 -7.13 98.38
C TRP A 320 16.25 -7.87 99.24
N LYS A 321 17.29 -8.37 98.57
CA LYS A 321 18.50 -8.97 99.18
C LYS A 321 19.70 -8.35 98.47
N GLY A 322 20.83 -8.26 99.17
CA GLY A 322 22.07 -7.72 98.59
C GLY A 322 23.08 -7.29 99.64
N SER A 323 24.22 -6.81 99.17
CA SER A 323 25.25 -6.26 100.05
C SER A 323 25.17 -4.75 100.03
N ILE A 324 25.25 -4.14 101.21
CA ILE A 324 25.33 -2.69 101.34
C ILE A 324 26.63 -2.32 102.03
N LEU A 325 27.27 -1.28 101.53
CA LEU A 325 28.38 -0.60 102.18
C LEU A 325 27.91 0.79 102.54
N MET A 326 27.91 1.10 103.82
CA MET A 326 27.48 2.40 104.33
C MET A 326 28.69 3.15 104.87
N ILE A 327 28.87 4.36 104.36
CA ILE A 327 29.95 5.28 104.70
C ILE A 327 29.30 6.52 105.29
N CYS A 328 29.58 6.81 106.55
CA CYS A 328 29.06 7.99 107.23
C CYS A 328 30.20 8.91 107.64
N VAL A 329 30.04 10.20 107.37
CA VAL A 329 31.04 11.23 107.71
C VAL A 329 30.47 12.10 108.81
N ALA A 330 31.15 12.14 109.95
CA ALA A 330 30.83 12.97 111.08
C ALA A 330 31.19 14.45 110.82
N THR A 331 30.58 15.37 111.56
CA THR A 331 30.81 16.82 111.41
C THR A 331 32.28 17.22 111.59
N ASN A 332 33.07 16.45 112.36
CA ASN A 332 34.50 16.67 112.59
C ASN A 332 35.41 16.04 111.51
N GLY A 333 34.84 15.43 110.46
CA GLY A 333 35.57 14.75 109.40
C GLY A 333 35.93 13.29 109.69
N ALA A 334 35.60 12.74 110.87
CA ALA A 334 35.74 11.31 111.12
C ALA A 334 34.81 10.52 110.18
N THR A 335 35.30 9.40 109.65
CA THR A 335 34.55 8.57 108.71
C THR A 335 34.39 7.18 109.30
N ASP A 336 33.14 6.74 109.40
CA ASP A 336 32.79 5.38 109.80
C ASP A 336 32.31 4.61 108.59
N ILE A 337 32.80 3.38 108.44
CA ILE A 337 32.48 2.51 107.31
C ILE A 337 31.99 1.18 107.87
N THR A 338 30.80 0.74 107.45
CA THR A 338 30.33 -0.61 107.73
C THR A 338 29.77 -1.26 106.48
N ALA A 339 29.93 -2.57 106.40
CA ALA A 339 29.28 -3.37 105.38
C ALA A 339 28.31 -4.33 106.08
N MET A 340 27.14 -4.53 105.48
CA MET A 340 26.18 -5.54 105.92
C MET A 340 25.63 -6.26 104.71
N GLU A 341 25.41 -7.56 104.86
CA GLU A 341 24.66 -8.37 103.90
C GLU A 341 23.20 -8.43 104.34
N ILE A 342 22.30 -7.93 103.50
CA ILE A 342 20.87 -8.02 103.68
C ILE A 342 20.42 -9.38 103.16
N THR A 343 20.24 -10.32 104.08
CA THR A 343 19.90 -11.73 103.77
C THR A 343 18.39 -11.99 103.81
N GLN A 344 17.62 -11.07 104.40
CA GLN A 344 16.17 -11.16 104.55
C GLN A 344 15.49 -9.81 104.29
N ALA A 345 14.23 -9.87 103.83
CA ALA A 345 13.43 -8.71 103.49
C ALA A 345 13.19 -7.78 104.71
N GLY A 346 13.27 -6.46 104.50
CA GLY A 346 12.92 -5.47 105.52
C GLY A 346 13.93 -5.33 106.67
N GLN A 347 15.14 -5.87 106.50
CA GLN A 347 16.23 -5.64 107.45
C GLN A 347 16.67 -4.17 107.44
N VAL A 348 16.95 -3.66 108.62
CA VAL A 348 17.49 -2.33 108.86
C VAL A 348 18.96 -2.47 109.24
N HIS A 349 19.82 -1.74 108.53
CA HIS A 349 21.23 -1.62 108.89
C HIS A 349 21.47 -0.26 109.52
N GLU A 350 21.87 -0.24 110.78
CA GLU A 350 22.03 0.98 111.57
C GLU A 350 23.50 1.22 111.93
N MET A 351 23.96 2.46 111.77
CA MET A 351 25.22 2.92 112.31
C MET A 351 24.96 3.96 113.38
N HIS A 352 25.60 3.77 114.54
CA HIS A 352 25.60 4.74 115.62
C HIS A 352 26.98 5.39 115.69
N ALA A 353 27.00 6.72 115.85
CA ALA A 353 28.23 7.44 116.10
C ALA A 353 28.86 6.90 117.38
N GLY A 354 30.08 6.36 117.28
CA GLY A 354 30.77 5.59 118.32
C GLY A 354 31.18 6.38 119.58
N CYS A 355 30.59 7.54 119.83
CA CYS A 355 30.79 8.34 121.03
C CYS A 355 29.64 9.34 121.20
N SER A 356 29.30 9.62 122.47
CA SER A 356 28.05 10.24 122.95
C SER A 356 27.74 11.68 122.47
N TYR A 357 28.52 12.24 121.54
CA TYR A 357 28.37 13.63 121.08
C TYR A 357 28.69 13.88 119.60
N GLN A 358 28.83 12.85 118.75
CA GLN A 358 29.15 13.06 117.33
C GLN A 358 27.90 12.91 116.45
N ALA A 359 27.70 13.88 115.55
CA ALA A 359 26.63 13.90 114.57
C ALA A 359 27.19 13.54 113.18
N TYR A 360 26.48 12.68 112.44
CA TYR A 360 26.77 12.48 111.02
C TYR A 360 26.23 13.65 110.20
N ARG A 361 27.08 14.14 109.29
CA ARG A 361 26.79 15.20 108.33
C ARG A 361 26.31 14.62 107.00
N SER A 362 26.97 13.56 106.54
CA SER A 362 26.61 12.88 105.31
C SER A 362 26.70 11.37 105.44
N ALA A 363 25.90 10.67 104.64
CA ALA A 363 25.89 9.22 104.54
C ALA A 363 25.80 8.82 103.07
N THR A 364 26.71 7.97 102.63
CA THR A 364 26.70 7.33 101.32
C THR A 364 26.50 5.83 101.52
N VAL A 365 25.44 5.28 100.93
CA VAL A 365 25.23 3.86 100.82
C VAL A 365 25.55 3.42 99.40
N VAL A 366 26.50 2.51 99.27
CA VAL A 366 26.75 1.77 98.04
C VAL A 366 25.93 0.50 98.11
N VAL A 367 24.94 0.39 97.22
CA VAL A 367 24.08 -0.78 97.08
C VAL A 367 24.68 -1.68 96.01
N LEU A 368 25.07 -2.88 96.42
CA LEU A 368 25.58 -3.93 95.55
C LEU A 368 24.46 -4.99 95.39
N PRO A 369 23.81 -5.08 94.22
CA PRO A 369 22.78 -6.08 93.99
C PRO A 369 23.36 -7.50 94.08
N VAL A 370 22.54 -8.48 94.49
CA VAL A 370 22.97 -9.89 94.62
C VAL A 370 23.46 -10.40 93.28
N PHE A 371 24.69 -10.91 93.27
CA PHE A 371 25.19 -11.77 92.21
C PHE A 371 24.47 -13.11 92.30
N SER A 372 23.29 -13.24 91.68
CA SER A 372 22.82 -14.59 91.36
C SER A 372 23.73 -15.09 90.25
N GLU A 373 24.57 -16.08 90.53
CA GLU A 373 25.19 -16.89 89.49
C GLU A 373 24.06 -17.48 88.64
N GLY A 374 23.73 -16.80 87.55
CA GLY A 374 22.84 -17.34 86.53
C GLY A 374 23.49 -18.63 86.03
N LYS A 375 22.74 -19.74 86.14
CA LYS A 375 23.13 -21.04 85.59
C LYS A 375 23.71 -20.85 84.19
N ARG A 376 24.98 -21.25 84.03
CA ARG A 376 25.64 -21.41 82.73
C ARG A 376 24.90 -22.41 81.86
#